data_AF-A0AAV6B8S1-F1
#
_entry.id   AF-A0AAV6B8S1-F1
#
_cell.length_a   1.000
_cell.length_b   1.000
_cell.length_c   1.000
_cell.angle_alpha   90.00
_cell.angle_beta   90.00
_cell.angle_gamma   90.00
#
_symmetry.space_group_name_H-M   'P 1'
#
loop_
_entity.id
_entity.type
_entity.pdbx_description
1 polymer ?
#
loop_
_entity_poly.entity_id
_entity_poly.type
_entity_poly.pdbx_seq_one_letter_code
_entity_poly.pdbx_strand_id
1 'polypeptide(L)'
;MSASKTKSDLFQPITLQSSATLLSLCPTSFRIRKNGIEFTSEKEVGMWTEMTVDLQLPGTKSFSCGGVVVACTGNRHLGYNVSLVFTSLSKQAQERLNDFSSIAAISLRV
;
A
#
# COMPACT_ATOMS: atom_id res chain seq x y z
N MET A 1 -18.15 -45.43 29.25
CA MET A 1 -18.73 -44.55 28.22
C MET A 1 -17.76 -43.41 27.97
N SER A 2 -17.19 -43.32 26.77
CA SER A 2 -16.13 -42.38 26.37
C SER A 2 -16.76 -41.14 25.75
N ALA A 3 -16.41 -39.96 26.26
CA ALA A 3 -16.79 -38.68 25.68
C ALA A 3 -15.52 -37.95 25.23
N SER A 4 -15.22 -38.03 23.93
CA SER A 4 -14.10 -37.34 23.32
C SER A 4 -14.40 -35.85 23.22
N LYS A 5 -13.69 -35.03 24.00
CA LYS A 5 -13.68 -33.56 23.85
C LYS A 5 -12.75 -33.19 22.69
N THR A 6 -13.31 -32.82 21.54
CA THR A 6 -12.57 -32.19 20.45
C THR A 6 -12.16 -30.78 20.86
N LYS A 7 -10.87 -30.62 21.17
CA LYS A 7 -10.25 -29.32 21.47
C LYS A 7 -10.05 -28.56 20.16
N SER A 8 -11.02 -27.73 19.81
CA SER A 8 -10.93 -26.75 18.72
C SER A 8 -10.04 -25.59 19.15
N ASP A 9 -8.72 -25.79 19.15
CA ASP A 9 -7.71 -24.75 19.44
C ASP A 9 -6.81 -24.48 18.22
N LEU A 10 -7.36 -24.57 17.00
CA LEU A 10 -6.59 -24.42 15.75
C LEU A 10 -6.69 -23.04 15.10
N PHE A 11 -7.26 -22.04 15.76
CA PHE A 11 -7.30 -20.68 15.24
C PHE A 11 -6.77 -19.70 16.28
N GLN A 12 -5.45 -19.69 16.44
CA GLN A 12 -4.79 -18.54 17.04
C GLN A 12 -4.90 -17.37 16.04
N PRO A 13 -5.43 -16.20 16.44
CA PRO A 13 -5.37 -15.02 15.60
C PRO A 13 -3.90 -14.70 15.33
N ILE A 14 -3.47 -14.81 14.07
CA ILE A 14 -2.18 -14.27 13.66
C ILE A 14 -2.35 -12.76 13.69
N THR A 15 -1.88 -12.13 14.76
CA THR A 15 -1.76 -10.68 14.82
C THR A 15 -0.65 -10.27 13.87
N LEU A 16 -1.00 -10.05 12.60
CA LEU A 16 -0.11 -9.42 11.63
C LEU A 16 0.14 -7.99 12.10
N GLN A 17 1.25 -7.77 12.79
CA GLN A 17 1.78 -6.44 13.02
C GLN A 17 2.37 -5.94 11.69
N SER A 18 1.49 -5.44 10.82
CA SER A 18 1.88 -4.63 9.68
C SER A 18 2.58 -3.39 10.23
N SER A 19 3.90 -3.33 10.09
CA SER A 19 4.64 -2.09 10.32
C SER A 19 4.26 -1.16 9.19
N ALA A 20 3.21 -0.36 9.39
CA ALA A 20 2.84 0.71 8.49
C ALA A 20 4.06 1.60 8.30
N THR A 21 4.72 1.49 7.15
CA THR A 21 5.87 2.32 6.82
C THR A 21 5.30 3.65 6.35
N LEU A 22 5.09 4.54 7.32
CA LEU A 22 4.56 5.89 7.10
C LEU A 22 5.61 6.71 6.33
N LEU A 23 5.66 6.51 5.02
CA LEU A 23 6.51 7.25 4.11
C LEU A 23 5.80 8.54 3.75
N SER A 24 6.00 9.59 4.56
CA SER A 24 5.58 10.95 4.20
C SER A 24 6.43 11.46 3.05
N LEU A 25 6.07 11.07 1.83
CA LEU A 25 6.82 11.35 0.62
C LEU A 25 6.60 12.80 0.17
N CYS A 26 7.70 13.52 -0.09
CA CYS A 26 7.65 14.81 -0.79
C CYS A 26 6.95 14.63 -2.15
N PRO A 27 6.18 15.63 -2.65
CA PRO A 27 5.46 15.54 -3.93
C PRO A 27 6.33 15.19 -5.16
N THR A 28 7.66 15.33 -5.04
CA THR A 28 8.64 14.98 -6.06
C THR A 28 9.08 13.52 -6.07
N SER A 29 8.66 12.70 -5.09
CA SER A 29 9.15 11.33 -4.88
C SER A 29 8.14 10.22 -5.23
N PHE A 30 7.01 10.60 -5.84
CA PHE A 30 6.04 9.65 -6.39
C PHE A 30 5.35 10.19 -7.64
N ARG A 31 4.73 9.30 -8.40
CA ARG A 31 3.94 9.60 -9.60
C ARG A 31 2.70 8.71 -9.65
N ILE A 32 1.53 9.33 -9.71
CA ILE A 32 0.28 8.59 -9.93
C ILE A 32 0.11 8.25 -11.42
N ARG A 33 -0.33 7.03 -11.66
CA ARG A 33 -0.78 6.51 -12.97
C ARG A 33 -2.28 6.22 -12.88
N LYS A 34 -2.92 6.01 -14.04
CA LYS A 34 -4.36 5.72 -14.14
C LYS A 34 -4.83 4.59 -13.19
N ASN A 35 -4.03 3.53 -13.05
CA ASN A 35 -4.34 2.34 -12.25
C ASN A 35 -3.22 1.98 -11.26
N GLY A 36 -2.38 2.93 -10.86
CA GLY A 36 -1.24 2.60 -10.01
C GLY A 36 -0.46 3.81 -9.55
N ILE A 37 0.64 3.53 -8.87
CA ILE A 37 1.56 4.53 -8.35
C ILE A 37 3.00 4.05 -8.44
N GLU A 38 3.87 4.95 -8.82
CA GLU A 38 5.32 4.78 -8.75
C GLU A 38 5.85 5.64 -7.60
N PHE A 39 6.73 5.11 -6.75
CA PHE A 39 7.35 5.88 -5.67
C PHE A 39 8.76 5.37 -5.35
N THR A 40 9.56 6.23 -4.72
CA THR A 40 10.90 5.83 -4.25
C THR A 40 10.84 5.34 -2.81
N SER A 41 11.48 4.20 -2.54
CA SER A 41 11.65 3.58 -1.23
C SER A 41 13.12 3.40 -0.90
N GLU A 42 13.52 3.59 0.36
CA GLU A 42 14.88 3.27 0.82
C GLU A 42 15.12 1.75 0.95
N LYS A 43 14.04 0.99 1.12
CA LYS A 43 14.06 -0.46 1.26
C LYS A 43 13.58 -1.12 -0.02
N GLU A 44 14.23 -2.22 -0.36
CA GLU A 44 13.76 -3.09 -1.44
C GLU A 44 12.40 -3.66 -1.08
N VAL A 45 11.53 -3.72 -2.07
CA VAL A 45 10.19 -4.27 -1.94
C VAL A 45 10.06 -5.46 -2.88
N GLY A 46 9.65 -6.60 -2.33
CA GLY A 46 9.47 -7.81 -3.13
C GLY A 46 8.41 -7.63 -4.21
N MET A 47 8.64 -8.20 -5.39
CA MET A 47 7.59 -8.33 -6.40
C MET A 47 6.42 -9.13 -5.84
N TRP A 48 5.20 -8.80 -6.27
CA TRP A 48 3.94 -9.42 -5.83
C TRP A 48 3.57 -9.17 -4.37
N THR A 49 4.28 -8.26 -3.69
CA THR A 49 3.90 -7.83 -2.34
C THR A 49 2.62 -7.01 -2.41
N GLU A 50 1.61 -7.44 -1.67
CA GLU A 50 0.40 -6.64 -1.44
C GLU A 50 0.72 -5.47 -0.50
N MET A 51 0.22 -4.29 -0.83
CA MET A 51 0.36 -3.09 -0.02
C MET A 51 -0.89 -2.24 -0.08
N THR A 52 -1.19 -1.55 1.01
CA THR A 52 -2.22 -0.52 1.07
C THR A 52 -1.56 0.85 1.05
N VAL A 53 -2.01 1.70 0.13
CA VAL A 53 -1.54 3.08 -0.03
C VAL A 53 -2.63 4.03 0.45
N ASP A 54 -2.33 4.82 1.47
CA ASP A 54 -3.17 5.92 1.91
C ASP A 54 -2.75 7.19 1.16
N LEU A 55 -3.67 7.80 0.43
CA LEU A 55 -3.47 9.03 -0.34
C LEU A 55 -4.20 10.20 0.34
N GLN A 56 -3.54 11.35 0.43
CA GLN A 56 -4.13 12.58 0.97
C GLN A 56 -3.95 13.74 -0.03
N LEU A 57 -5.07 14.26 -0.55
CA LEU A 57 -5.08 15.49 -1.35
C LEU A 57 -5.28 16.71 -0.44
N PRO A 58 -4.75 17.88 -0.83
CA PRO A 58 -5.10 19.15 -0.20
C PRO A 58 -6.63 19.36 -0.20
N GLY A 59 -7.20 19.74 0.94
CA GLY A 59 -8.61 20.10 1.04
C GLY A 59 -9.62 18.94 0.99
N THR A 60 -9.17 17.67 0.92
CA THR A 60 -10.06 16.50 0.94
C THR A 60 -9.68 15.49 2.02
N LYS A 61 -10.59 14.54 2.28
CA LYS A 61 -10.30 13.41 3.17
C LYS A 61 -9.33 12.44 2.49
N SER A 62 -8.41 11.89 3.28
CA SER A 62 -7.58 10.79 2.82
C SER A 62 -8.42 9.57 2.41
N PHE A 63 -7.88 8.75 1.54
CA PHE A 63 -8.49 7.48 1.14
C PHE A 63 -7.42 6.43 0.89
N SER A 64 -7.79 5.17 1.09
CA SER A 64 -6.89 4.03 0.96
C SER A 64 -7.12 3.29 -0.35
N CYS A 65 -6.04 2.76 -0.94
CA CYS A 65 -6.06 1.94 -2.14
C CYS A 65 -5.21 0.70 -1.90
N GLY A 66 -5.78 -0.48 -2.11
CA GLY A 66 -5.01 -1.72 -2.12
C GLY A 66 -4.34 -1.93 -3.47
N GLY A 67 -3.13 -2.45 -3.47
CA GLY A 67 -2.44 -2.83 -4.70
C GLY A 67 -1.30 -3.82 -4.50
N VAL A 68 -0.69 -4.18 -5.62
CA VAL A 68 0.38 -5.15 -5.70
C VAL A 68 1.59 -4.53 -6.38
N VAL A 69 2.77 -4.78 -5.83
CA VAL A 69 4.04 -4.38 -6.44
C VAL A 69 4.32 -5.23 -7.67
N VAL A 70 4.46 -4.59 -8.82
CA VAL A 70 4.72 -5.25 -10.12
C VAL A 70 6.15 -5.04 -10.60
N ALA A 71 6.86 -4.04 -10.06
CA ALA A 71 8.28 -3.83 -10.32
C ALA A 71 8.95 -3.13 -9.13
N CYS A 72 10.19 -3.49 -8.85
CA CYS A 72 11.07 -2.81 -7.92
C CYS A 72 12.47 -2.78 -8.53
N THR A 73 12.97 -1.60 -8.86
CA THR A 73 14.28 -1.42 -9.53
C THR A 73 15.09 -0.37 -8.80
N GLY A 74 16.38 -0.58 -8.61
CA GLY A 74 17.25 0.37 -7.95
C GLY A 74 18.30 -0.33 -7.10
N ASN A 75 18.90 0.39 -6.17
CA ASN A 75 19.89 -0.15 -5.27
C ASN A 75 19.92 0.64 -3.95
N ARG A 76 20.57 0.08 -2.93
CA ARG A 76 20.64 0.70 -1.59
C ARG A 76 21.28 2.09 -1.57
N HIS A 77 22.11 2.45 -2.56
CA HIS A 77 22.78 3.76 -2.60
C HIS A 77 21.90 4.86 -3.20
N LEU A 78 21.03 4.51 -4.16
CA LEU A 78 20.17 5.46 -4.88
C LEU A 78 18.69 5.37 -4.48
N GLY A 79 18.32 4.36 -3.70
CA GLY A 79 16.93 3.99 -3.43
C GLY A 79 16.36 3.04 -4.49
N TYR A 80 15.16 2.56 -4.21
CA TYR A 80 14.39 1.65 -5.05
C TYR A 80 13.17 2.38 -5.61
N ASN A 81 13.01 2.37 -6.93
CA ASN A 81 11.77 2.78 -7.58
C ASN A 81 10.81 1.58 -7.59
N VAL A 82 9.69 1.75 -6.90
CA VAL A 82 8.65 0.74 -6.71
C VAL A 82 7.45 1.14 -7.57
N SER A 83 7.00 0.22 -8.42
CA SER A 83 5.77 0.35 -9.20
C SER A 83 4.69 -0.54 -8.62
N LEU A 84 3.58 0.07 -8.19
CA LEU A 84 2.44 -0.60 -7.60
C LEU A 84 1.20 -0.41 -8.50
N VAL A 85 0.50 -1.51 -8.77
CA VAL A 85 -0.78 -1.50 -9.49
C VAL A 85 -1.90 -1.64 -8.46
N PHE A 86 -2.89 -0.76 -8.53
CA PHE A 86 -4.06 -0.83 -7.66
C PHE A 86 -4.94 -2.03 -8.05
N THR A 87 -5.26 -2.87 -7.08
CA THR A 87 -6.12 -4.06 -7.24
C THR A 87 -7.54 -3.79 -6.76
N SER A 88 -7.70 -2.82 -5.86
CA SER A 88 -9.00 -2.42 -5.32
C SER A 88 -9.11 -0.90 -5.28
N LEU A 89 -9.96 -0.36 -6.15
CA LEU A 89 -10.34 1.05 -6.15
C LEU A 89 -11.85 1.17 -6.06
N SER A 90 -12.32 1.86 -5.02
CA SER A 90 -13.72 2.28 -4.98
C SER A 90 -13.97 3.31 -6.08
N LYS A 91 -15.20 3.42 -6.57
CA LYS A 91 -15.57 4.46 -7.56
C LYS A 91 -15.18 5.86 -7.08
N GLN A 92 -15.41 6.15 -5.80
CA GLN A 92 -15.04 7.42 -5.20
C GLN A 92 -13.52 7.64 -5.17
N ALA A 93 -12.74 6.60 -4.86
CA ALA A 93 -11.27 6.68 -4.93
C ALA A 93 -10.80 6.88 -6.37
N GLN A 94 -11.43 6.23 -7.34
CA GLN A 94 -11.12 6.39 -8.77
C GLN A 94 -11.44 7.81 -9.27
N GLU A 95 -12.58 8.38 -8.89
CA GLU A 95 -12.95 9.76 -9.23
C GLU A 95 -11.92 10.74 -8.66
N ARG A 96 -11.55 10.57 -7.38
CA ARG A 96 -10.46 11.33 -6.78
C ARG A 96 -9.14 11.12 -7.53
N LEU A 97 -8.84 9.88 -7.96
CA LEU A 97 -7.72 9.46 -8.86
C LEU A 97 -7.69 10.16 -10.22
N ASN A 98 -8.84 10.51 -10.75
CA ASN A 98 -8.93 11.24 -12.01
C ASN A 98 -8.82 12.76 -11.80
N ASP A 99 -9.26 13.26 -10.65
CA ASP A 99 -9.28 14.69 -10.31
C ASP A 99 -7.95 15.22 -9.72
N PHE A 100 -6.88 14.43 -9.74
CA PHE A 100 -5.59 14.77 -9.13
C PHE A 100 -4.87 15.92 -9.85
N SER A 101 -5.23 17.15 -9.49
CA SER A 101 -4.42 18.34 -9.78
C SER A 101 -3.29 18.52 -8.76
N SER A 102 -3.40 17.96 -7.54
CA SER A 102 -2.36 18.03 -6.52
C SER A 102 -2.53 17.01 -5.38
N ILE A 103 -1.45 16.31 -5.03
CA ILE A 103 -1.33 15.42 -3.84
C ILE A 103 -0.44 16.08 -2.82
N ALA A 104 -0.84 16.04 -1.55
CA ALA A 104 -0.05 16.59 -0.47
C ALA A 104 0.81 15.52 0.21
N ALA A 105 0.27 14.31 0.41
CA ALA A 105 0.95 13.24 1.12
C ALA A 105 0.47 11.86 0.69
N ILE A 106 1.35 10.88 0.92
CA ILE A 106 1.09 9.45 0.76
C ILE A 106 1.58 8.76 2.02
N SER A 107 0.98 7.63 2.38
CA SER A 107 1.47 6.72 3.41
C SER A 107 1.28 5.29 2.94
N LEU A 108 2.21 4.41 3.29
CA LEU A 108 2.23 3.03 2.82
C LEU A 108 2.10 2.06 3.99
N ARG A 109 1.29 1.03 3.82
CA ARG A 109 1.13 -0.06 4.79
C ARG A 109 1.39 -1.38 4.07
N VAL A 110 2.29 -2.17 4.62
CA VAL A 110 2.68 -3.49 4.13
C VAL A 110 2.16 -4.53 5.09
#